data_AF-A0A4Y9F7V2-F1
#
_entry.id   AF-A0A4Y9F7V2-F1
#
_cell.length_a   1.000
_cell.length_b   1.000
_cell.length_c   1.000
_cell.angle_alpha   90.00
_cell.angle_beta   90.00
_cell.angle_gamma   90.00
#
_symmetry.space_group_name_H-M   'P 1'
#
loop_
_entity.id
_entity.type
_entity.pdbx_description
1 polymer ?
#
loop_
_entity_poly.entity_id
_entity_poly.type
_entity_poly.pdbx_seq_one_letter_code
_entity_poly.pdbx_strand_id
1 'polypeptide(L)'
;MATQIRTADFDAWVQSLGKEVTMSEVSKKSGIPEPTLSHQRKEERIKPTTVLKTAAGFGKHKLMELASFDGFGGLWPLPDELPWLACVSPVDIAVELMGRRQIVEPAPDYVFEVAEDACTRWHSLIDGGAKRMEVAECLGMPKNRYSRLVVANSLRFETVLDIAAYFGVLPHVGLVACGYLTLSDIGVLDVPDALARVGDEVLLAELEARQKVFLKFLAGS
;
A
#
# COMPACT_ATOMS: atom_id res chain seq x y z
N MET A 1 -7.75 14.41 9.73
CA MET A 1 -8.39 15.47 8.91
C MET A 1 -7.78 15.33 7.53
N ALA A 2 -8.56 15.05 6.48
CA ALA A 2 -7.99 14.71 5.18
C ALA A 2 -7.22 15.90 4.59
N THR A 3 -5.89 15.79 4.54
CA THR A 3 -5.00 16.74 3.89
C THR A 3 -5.34 16.77 2.40
N GLN A 4 -5.89 17.89 1.93
CA GLN A 4 -6.22 18.10 0.52
C GLN A 4 -5.10 18.88 -0.15
N ILE A 5 -4.77 18.50 -1.38
CA ILE A 5 -3.76 19.17 -2.18
C ILE A 5 -4.44 20.31 -2.94
N ARG A 6 -3.93 21.53 -2.77
CA ARG A 6 -4.47 22.70 -3.47
C ARG A 6 -4.13 22.62 -4.95
N THR A 7 -4.99 23.18 -5.78
CA THR A 7 -4.79 23.17 -7.25
C THR A 7 -3.55 23.95 -7.67
N ALA A 8 -3.24 25.08 -7.03
CA ALA A 8 -2.03 25.85 -7.32
C ALA A 8 -0.75 25.03 -7.07
N ASP A 9 -0.69 24.29 -5.96
CA ASP A 9 0.46 23.44 -5.63
C ASP A 9 0.58 22.28 -6.62
N PHE A 10 -0.55 21.66 -6.98
CA PHE A 10 -0.57 20.58 -7.97
C PHE A 10 -0.13 21.05 -9.34
N ASP A 11 -0.63 22.20 -9.81
CA ASP A 11 -0.27 22.75 -11.11
C ASP A 11 1.22 23.13 -11.16
N ALA A 12 1.75 23.74 -10.09
CA ALA A 12 3.17 24.04 -9.96
C ALA A 12 4.02 22.77 -9.96
N TRP A 13 3.61 21.74 -9.22
CA TRP A 13 4.27 20.44 -9.22
C TRP A 13 4.27 19.79 -10.61
N VAL A 14 3.15 19.83 -11.34
CA VAL A 14 3.09 19.30 -12.72
C VAL A 14 4.08 20.02 -13.64
N GLN A 15 4.23 21.34 -13.51
CA GLN A 15 5.24 22.08 -14.28
C GLN A 15 6.67 21.69 -13.93
N SER A 16 6.92 21.18 -12.72
CA SER A 16 8.24 20.68 -12.31
C SER A 16 8.59 19.30 -12.91
N LEU A 17 7.60 18.55 -13.40
CA LEU A 17 7.81 17.19 -13.94
C LEU A 17 8.57 17.20 -15.28
N GLY A 18 8.56 18.32 -16.00
CA GLY A 18 9.25 18.48 -17.27
C GLY A 18 8.89 19.77 -17.99
N LYS A 19 9.65 20.13 -19.02
CA LYS A 19 9.33 21.28 -19.87
C LYS A 19 8.03 20.99 -20.64
N GLU A 20 7.09 21.92 -20.57
CA GLU A 20 5.84 21.91 -21.34
C GLU A 20 4.86 20.77 -21.03
N VAL A 21 4.89 20.21 -19.81
CA VAL A 21 3.90 19.21 -19.41
C VAL A 21 2.49 19.84 -19.37
N THR A 22 1.59 19.30 -20.19
CA THR A 22 0.19 19.74 -20.26
C THR A 22 -0.74 18.84 -19.45
N MET A 23 -1.93 19.33 -19.08
CA MET A 23 -2.93 18.51 -18.39
C MET A 23 -3.44 17.33 -19.23
N SER A 24 -3.44 17.47 -20.56
CA SER A 24 -3.76 16.36 -21.46
C SER A 24 -2.71 15.27 -21.40
N GLU A 25 -1.43 15.64 -21.32
CA GLU A 25 -0.35 14.70 -21.09
C GLU A 25 -0.45 14.02 -19.72
N VAL A 26 -0.78 14.78 -18.67
CA VAL A 26 -1.03 14.22 -17.32
C VAL A 26 -2.15 13.18 -17.37
N SER A 27 -3.27 13.49 -18.01
CA SER A 27 -4.39 12.55 -18.18
C SER A 27 -3.93 11.26 -18.87
N LYS A 28 -3.24 11.38 -20.01
CA LYS A 28 -2.75 10.24 -20.79
C LYS A 28 -1.79 9.35 -20.01
N LYS A 29 -0.80 9.94 -19.33
CA LYS A 29 0.23 9.19 -18.60
C LYS A 29 -0.27 8.60 -17.29
N SER A 30 -1.12 9.33 -16.55
CA SER A 30 -1.68 8.86 -15.27
C SER A 30 -2.85 7.89 -15.42
N GLY A 31 -3.44 7.81 -16.62
CA GLY A 31 -4.67 7.07 -16.86
C GLY A 31 -5.91 7.67 -16.17
N ILE A 32 -5.83 8.93 -15.71
CA ILE A 32 -6.95 9.63 -15.09
C ILE A 32 -7.69 10.43 -16.18
N PRO A 33 -9.01 10.26 -16.37
CA PRO A 33 -9.74 11.00 -17.38
C PRO A 33 -9.63 12.53 -17.20
N GLU A 34 -9.44 13.27 -18.30
CA GLU A 34 -9.37 14.74 -18.29
C GLU A 34 -10.55 15.42 -17.55
N PRO A 35 -11.82 14.96 -17.71
CA PRO A 35 -12.93 15.54 -16.95
C PRO A 35 -12.77 15.39 -15.43
N THR A 36 -12.16 14.28 -14.98
CA THR A 36 -11.90 14.05 -13.55
C THR A 36 -10.83 15.00 -13.02
N LEU A 37 -9.73 15.19 -13.76
CA LEU A 37 -8.70 16.16 -13.40
C LEU A 37 -9.26 17.60 -13.40
N SER A 38 -10.01 17.97 -14.43
CA SER A 38 -10.65 19.30 -14.52
C SER A 38 -11.58 19.54 -13.34
N HIS A 39 -12.39 18.55 -12.97
CA HIS A 39 -13.30 18.67 -11.83
C HIS A 39 -12.55 18.80 -10.50
N GLN A 40 -11.55 17.95 -10.22
CA GLN A 40 -10.75 18.06 -8.98
C GLN A 40 -10.03 19.42 -8.87
N ARG A 41 -9.53 19.94 -10.00
CA ARG A 41 -8.89 21.27 -10.07
C ARG A 41 -9.89 22.40 -9.82
N LYS A 42 -11.10 22.34 -10.39
CA LYS A 42 -12.16 23.35 -10.16
C LYS A 42 -12.66 23.38 -8.73
N GLU A 43 -12.72 22.21 -8.08
CA GLU A 43 -13.18 22.08 -6.70
C GLU A 43 -12.08 22.37 -5.67
N GLU A 44 -10.85 22.69 -6.09
CA GLU A 44 -9.66 22.81 -5.23
C GLU A 44 -9.39 21.57 -4.36
N ARG A 45 -9.73 20.39 -4.89
CA ARG A 45 -9.75 19.12 -4.15
C ARG A 45 -9.01 18.04 -4.91
N ILE A 46 -7.70 18.24 -5.06
CA ILE A 46 -6.83 17.22 -5.67
C ILE A 46 -6.61 16.09 -4.67
N LYS A 47 -6.95 14.87 -5.09
CA LYS A 47 -6.77 13.67 -4.25
C LYS A 47 -5.29 13.25 -4.23
N PRO A 48 -4.75 12.73 -3.12
CA PRO A 48 -3.40 12.17 -3.07
C PRO A 48 -3.16 11.08 -4.12
N THR A 49 -4.19 10.27 -4.38
CA THR A 49 -4.15 9.22 -5.42
C THR A 49 -3.95 9.77 -6.83
N THR A 50 -4.35 11.01 -7.10
CA THR A 50 -4.07 11.71 -8.37
C THR A 50 -2.57 11.99 -8.52
N VAL A 51 -1.90 12.39 -7.44
CA VAL A 51 -0.43 12.59 -7.42
C VAL A 51 0.28 11.26 -7.59
N LEU A 52 -0.11 10.21 -6.86
CA LEU A 52 0.53 8.88 -6.95
C LEU A 52 0.45 8.32 -8.39
N LYS A 53 -0.72 8.40 -9.03
CA LYS A 53 -0.90 7.94 -10.42
C LYS A 53 -0.14 8.79 -11.42
N THR A 54 -0.13 10.12 -11.24
CA THR A 54 0.63 11.02 -12.10
C THR A 54 2.13 10.76 -11.96
N ALA A 55 2.66 10.67 -10.74
CA ALA A 55 4.07 10.33 -10.49
C ALA A 55 4.46 9.02 -11.19
N ALA A 56 3.63 7.98 -11.03
CA ALA A 56 3.85 6.69 -11.70
C ALA A 56 3.87 6.81 -13.23
N GLY A 57 2.91 7.54 -13.81
CA GLY A 57 2.84 7.77 -15.27
C GLY A 57 4.03 8.53 -15.84
N PHE A 58 4.75 9.29 -15.02
CA PHE A 58 5.98 10.00 -15.38
C PHE A 58 7.26 9.27 -14.91
N GLY A 59 7.15 8.03 -14.41
CA GLY A 59 8.29 7.25 -13.94
C GLY A 59 8.98 7.86 -12.70
N LYS A 60 8.25 8.64 -11.91
CA LYS A 60 8.72 9.25 -10.66
C LYS A 60 8.36 8.38 -9.47
N HIS A 61 9.15 8.51 -8.40
CA HIS A 61 8.91 7.77 -7.16
C HIS A 61 7.67 8.32 -6.44
N LYS A 62 6.59 7.53 -6.37
CA LYS A 62 5.27 8.00 -5.91
C LYS A 62 5.29 8.69 -4.53
N LEU A 63 5.92 8.06 -3.54
CA LEU A 63 5.96 8.59 -2.18
C LEU A 63 6.82 9.85 -2.04
N MET A 64 7.99 9.89 -2.68
CA MET A 64 8.83 11.08 -2.72
C MET A 64 8.07 12.27 -3.32
N GLU A 65 7.37 12.07 -4.44
CA GLU A 65 6.58 13.13 -5.07
C GLU A 65 5.39 13.56 -4.18
N LEU A 66 4.66 12.62 -3.59
CA LEU A 66 3.55 12.96 -2.70
C LEU A 66 4.03 13.70 -1.44
N ALA A 67 5.19 13.34 -0.90
CA ALA A 67 5.77 13.97 0.28
C ALA A 67 6.20 15.43 0.07
N SER A 68 6.30 15.89 -1.20
CA SER A 68 6.54 17.30 -1.51
C SER A 68 5.34 18.22 -1.21
N PHE A 69 4.15 17.63 -1.02
CA PHE A 69 2.95 18.38 -0.68
C PHE A 69 2.77 18.50 0.84
N ASP A 70 2.26 19.66 1.27
CA ASP A 70 1.98 19.93 2.68
C ASP A 70 1.14 18.82 3.31
N GLY A 71 1.53 18.39 4.51
CA GLY A 71 0.87 17.33 5.28
C GLY A 71 1.17 15.89 4.84
N PHE A 72 2.01 15.68 3.82
CA PHE A 72 2.47 14.35 3.40
C PHE A 72 3.97 14.11 3.60
N GLY A 73 4.71 15.10 4.10
CA GLY A 73 6.16 15.00 4.30
C GLY A 73 6.61 13.80 5.14
N GLY A 74 5.79 13.33 6.08
CA GLY A 74 6.08 12.14 6.89
C GLY A 74 6.07 10.81 6.14
N LEU A 75 5.71 10.79 4.85
CA LEU A 75 5.73 9.58 4.02
C LEU A 75 7.12 9.28 3.42
N TRP A 76 8.02 10.27 3.40
CA TRP A 76 9.36 10.15 2.81
C TRP A 76 10.42 10.94 3.62
N PRO A 77 11.66 10.43 3.81
CA PRO A 77 12.20 9.16 3.32
C PRO A 77 11.50 7.94 3.92
N LEU A 78 11.67 6.78 3.27
CA LEU A 78 11.19 5.53 3.83
C LEU A 78 11.91 5.24 5.15
N PRO A 79 11.20 4.73 6.17
CA PRO A 79 11.84 4.16 7.36
C PRO A 79 12.74 2.98 6.99
N ASP A 80 13.82 2.77 7.76
CA ASP A 80 14.79 1.70 7.53
C ASP A 80 14.16 0.30 7.58
N GLU A 81 13.17 0.12 8.44
CA GLU A 81 12.44 -1.13 8.61
C GLU A 81 10.94 -0.93 8.39
N LEU A 82 10.37 -1.77 7.53
CA LEU A 82 8.93 -1.84 7.27
C LEU A 82 8.47 -3.30 7.37
N PRO A 83 7.30 -3.59 7.99
CA PRO A 83 6.77 -4.94 8.11
C PRO A 83 6.11 -5.41 6.80
N TRP A 84 6.84 -5.34 5.69
CA TRP A 84 6.35 -5.62 4.34
C TRP A 84 5.90 -7.07 4.14
N LEU A 85 6.40 -8.00 4.96
CA LEU A 85 5.93 -9.41 4.98
C LEU A 85 4.41 -9.49 5.19
N ALA A 86 3.77 -8.52 5.86
CA ALA A 86 2.32 -8.46 6.00
C ALA A 86 1.57 -8.34 4.67
N CYS A 87 2.23 -7.93 3.58
CA CYS A 87 1.67 -7.90 2.24
C CYS A 87 1.96 -9.17 1.42
N VAL A 88 2.87 -10.04 1.87
CA VAL A 88 3.28 -11.26 1.15
C VAL A 88 2.34 -12.42 1.47
N SER A 89 2.03 -13.27 0.48
CA SER A 89 1.20 -14.45 0.69
C SER A 89 1.88 -15.49 1.57
N PRO A 90 1.16 -16.20 2.46
CA PRO A 90 1.70 -17.39 3.13
C PRO A 90 2.23 -18.44 2.13
N VAL A 91 1.64 -18.51 0.93
CA VAL A 91 2.09 -19.43 -0.12
C VAL A 91 3.48 -19.04 -0.60
N ASP A 92 3.72 -17.75 -0.88
CA ASP A 92 5.03 -17.24 -1.30
C ASP A 92 6.11 -17.52 -0.27
N ILE A 93 5.79 -17.33 1.01
CA ILE A 93 6.71 -17.64 2.12
C ILE A 93 7.02 -19.14 2.17
N ALA A 94 6.02 -20.00 1.97
CA ALA A 94 6.21 -21.45 1.94
C ALA A 94 7.02 -21.89 0.71
N VAL A 95 6.76 -21.30 -0.46
CA VAL A 95 7.51 -21.56 -1.71
C VAL A 95 8.98 -21.20 -1.51
N GLU A 96 9.29 -20.06 -0.93
CA GLU A 96 10.67 -19.67 -0.58
C GLU A 96 11.34 -20.71 0.33
N LEU A 97 10.70 -21.07 1.46
CA LEU A 97 11.26 -22.02 2.41
C LEU A 97 11.48 -23.41 1.80
N MET A 98 10.56 -23.89 0.96
CA MET A 98 10.69 -25.15 0.24
C MET A 98 11.78 -25.07 -0.84
N GLY A 99 11.91 -23.93 -1.51
CA GLY A 99 12.95 -23.65 -2.51
C GLY A 99 14.35 -23.72 -1.92
N ARG A 100 14.58 -23.15 -0.74
CA ARG A 100 15.85 -23.28 0.00
C ARG A 100 16.25 -24.73 0.27
N ARG A 101 15.26 -25.62 0.42
CA ARG A 101 15.46 -27.06 0.66
C ARG A 101 15.46 -27.88 -0.63
N GLN A 102 15.37 -27.24 -1.80
CA GLN A 102 15.31 -27.87 -3.12
C GLN A 102 14.14 -28.87 -3.23
N ILE A 103 13.04 -28.60 -2.52
CA ILE A 103 11.83 -29.43 -2.54
C ILE A 103 10.90 -28.99 -3.67
N VAL A 104 10.82 -27.69 -3.91
CA VAL A 104 9.98 -27.06 -4.94
C VAL A 104 10.81 -26.03 -5.69
N GLU A 105 10.64 -25.97 -7.01
CA GLU A 105 11.08 -24.84 -7.82
C GLU A 105 9.83 -24.04 -8.23
N PRO A 106 9.78 -22.72 -7.96
CA PRO A 106 8.67 -21.91 -8.44
C PRO A 106 8.62 -21.94 -9.97
N ALA A 107 7.40 -21.91 -10.52
CA ALA A 107 7.22 -21.85 -11.97
C ALA A 107 7.93 -20.61 -12.54
N PRO A 108 8.52 -20.68 -13.75
CA PRO A 108 9.26 -19.56 -14.33
C PRO A 108 8.44 -18.27 -14.50
N ASP A 109 7.12 -18.38 -14.58
CA ASP A 109 6.15 -17.30 -14.72
C ASP A 109 5.37 -17.01 -13.42
N TYR A 110 5.79 -17.58 -12.29
CA TYR A 110 5.16 -17.31 -11.00
C TYR A 110 5.32 -15.84 -10.61
N VAL A 111 4.19 -15.17 -10.36
CA VAL A 111 4.15 -13.77 -9.95
C VAL A 111 3.80 -13.69 -8.47
N PHE A 112 4.63 -12.96 -7.73
CA PHE A 112 4.37 -12.63 -6.34
C PHE A 112 3.34 -11.49 -6.29
N GLU A 113 2.18 -11.77 -5.72
CA GLU A 113 1.09 -10.81 -5.59
C GLU A 113 0.93 -10.36 -4.14
N VAL A 114 0.34 -9.16 -3.95
CA VAL A 114 -0.08 -8.72 -2.62
C VAL A 114 -1.19 -9.65 -2.15
N ALA A 115 -1.02 -10.28 -0.99
CA ALA A 115 -1.98 -11.30 -0.58
C ALA A 115 -3.37 -10.71 -0.26
N GLU A 116 -4.39 -11.52 -0.50
CA GLU A 116 -5.81 -11.13 -0.41
C GLU A 116 -6.23 -10.64 0.98
N ASP A 117 -5.58 -11.10 2.04
CA ASP A 117 -5.83 -10.70 3.43
C ASP A 117 -4.81 -9.67 3.95
N ALA A 118 -4.05 -9.01 3.07
CA ALA A 118 -3.01 -8.04 3.46
C ALA A 118 -3.54 -6.92 4.37
N CYS A 119 -4.73 -6.36 4.14
CA CYS A 119 -5.26 -5.34 5.05
C CYS A 119 -5.61 -5.92 6.42
N THR A 120 -6.08 -7.17 6.47
CA THR A 120 -6.32 -7.85 7.75
C THR A 120 -5.02 -8.04 8.51
N ARG A 121 -3.92 -8.37 7.83
CA ARG A 121 -2.60 -8.55 8.46
C ARG A 121 -1.97 -7.23 8.87
N TRP A 122 -2.00 -6.21 8.01
CA TRP A 122 -1.56 -4.86 8.36
C TRP A 122 -2.30 -4.35 9.60
N HIS A 123 -3.61 -4.59 9.69
CA HIS A 123 -4.39 -4.24 10.86
C HIS A 123 -3.93 -4.94 12.15
N SER A 124 -3.45 -6.19 12.06
CA SER A 124 -2.94 -6.91 13.23
C SER A 124 -1.64 -6.32 13.78
N LEU A 125 -0.87 -5.59 12.96
CA LEU A 125 0.39 -4.94 13.37
C LEU A 125 0.19 -3.71 14.25
N ILE A 126 -1.03 -3.16 14.31
CA ILE A 126 -1.30 -1.86 14.92
C ILE A 126 -1.00 -1.84 16.43
N ASP A 127 -1.35 -2.90 17.15
CA ASP A 127 -0.95 -3.12 18.56
C ASP A 127 -1.40 -4.53 19.02
N GLY A 128 -0.93 -5.59 18.35
CA GLY A 128 -1.29 -6.98 18.67
C GLY A 128 -2.77 -7.34 18.51
N GLY A 129 -3.55 -6.48 17.85
CA GLY A 129 -4.99 -6.66 17.65
C GLY A 129 -5.86 -5.60 18.30
N ALA A 130 -5.47 -4.31 18.25
CA ALA A 130 -6.40 -3.19 18.37
C ALA A 130 -7.74 -3.62 17.77
N LYS A 131 -8.80 -3.71 18.57
CA LYS A 131 -10.00 -4.41 18.11
C LYS A 131 -10.54 -3.60 16.96
N ARG A 132 -10.98 -4.24 15.87
CA ARG A 132 -11.69 -3.57 14.75
C ARG A 132 -12.83 -2.64 15.21
N MET A 133 -13.32 -2.83 16.43
CA MET A 133 -14.27 -1.96 17.12
C MET A 133 -13.67 -0.59 17.47
N GLU A 134 -12.49 -0.55 18.09
CA GLU A 134 -11.80 0.68 18.51
C GLU A 134 -11.38 1.52 17.31
N VAL A 135 -10.82 0.89 16.27
CA VAL A 135 -10.50 1.57 15.02
C VAL A 135 -11.78 2.13 14.36
N ALA A 136 -12.86 1.35 14.36
CA ALA A 136 -14.13 1.80 13.81
C ALA A 136 -14.73 2.97 14.62
N GLU A 137 -14.63 2.93 15.95
CA GLU A 137 -15.06 4.01 16.85
C GLU A 137 -14.26 5.29 16.61
N CYS A 138 -12.93 5.19 16.53
CA CYS A 138 -12.05 6.31 16.19
C CYS A 138 -12.41 6.95 14.83
N LEU A 139 -12.78 6.14 13.85
CA LEU A 139 -13.16 6.61 12.52
C LEU A 139 -14.62 7.07 12.44
N GLY A 140 -15.39 7.00 13.53
CA GLY A 140 -16.83 7.28 13.53
C GLY A 140 -17.61 6.37 12.58
N MET A 141 -17.14 5.14 12.38
CA MET A 141 -17.67 4.17 11.42
C MET A 141 -18.31 2.98 12.14
N PRO A 142 -19.41 2.39 11.62
CA PRO A 142 -19.89 1.12 12.14
C PRO A 142 -18.85 -0.01 11.97
N LYS A 143 -18.57 -0.77 13.04
CA LYS A 143 -17.63 -1.91 13.04
C LYS A 143 -17.84 -2.89 11.88
N ASN A 144 -19.10 -3.21 11.54
CA ASN A 144 -19.41 -4.14 10.45
C ASN A 144 -19.04 -3.56 9.07
N ARG A 145 -19.16 -2.24 8.89
CA ARG A 145 -18.71 -1.58 7.66
C ARG A 145 -17.18 -1.60 7.60
N TYR A 146 -16.52 -1.23 8.70
CA TYR A 146 -15.07 -1.24 8.76
C TYR A 146 -14.48 -2.64 8.49
N SER A 147 -15.02 -3.66 9.15
CA SER A 147 -14.60 -5.05 8.97
C SER A 147 -14.73 -5.52 7.51
N ARG A 148 -15.79 -5.12 6.81
CA ARG A 148 -15.96 -5.43 5.37
C ARG A 148 -14.90 -4.76 4.52
N LEU A 149 -14.56 -3.50 4.80
CA LEU A 149 -13.51 -2.80 4.05
C LEU A 149 -12.13 -3.42 4.27
N VAL A 150 -11.81 -3.82 5.50
CA VAL A 150 -10.56 -4.50 5.84
C VAL A 150 -10.45 -5.87 5.14
N VAL A 151 -11.52 -6.66 5.14
CA VAL A 151 -11.51 -7.97 4.46
C VAL A 151 -11.42 -7.83 2.95
N ALA A 152 -11.99 -6.78 2.38
CA ALA A 152 -11.98 -6.52 0.94
C ALA A 152 -10.78 -5.68 0.47
N ASN A 153 -9.76 -5.47 1.30
CA ASN A 153 -8.60 -4.61 1.02
C ASN A 153 -8.96 -3.23 0.42
N SER A 154 -10.06 -2.63 0.89
CA SER A 154 -10.71 -1.49 0.23
C SER A 154 -10.84 -0.27 1.15
N LEU A 155 -9.96 -0.15 2.15
CA LEU A 155 -9.87 1.07 2.93
C LEU A 155 -9.45 2.22 2.00
N ARG A 156 -10.07 3.39 2.21
CA ARG A 156 -9.70 4.59 1.46
C ARG A 156 -8.31 5.06 1.86
N PHE A 157 -7.59 5.69 0.94
CA PHE A 157 -6.27 6.26 1.17
C PHE A 157 -6.22 7.09 2.46
N GLU A 158 -7.15 8.04 2.61
CA GLU A 158 -7.22 8.92 3.77
C GLU A 158 -7.53 8.13 5.06
N THR A 159 -8.33 7.07 4.95
CA THR A 159 -8.62 6.20 6.09
C THR A 159 -7.39 5.44 6.56
N VAL A 160 -6.51 5.00 5.65
CA VAL A 160 -5.23 4.38 6.02
C VAL A 160 -4.34 5.39 6.77
N LEU A 161 -4.25 6.62 6.27
CA LEU A 161 -3.46 7.68 6.92
C LEU A 161 -4.02 8.05 8.30
N ASP A 162 -5.34 8.21 8.43
CA ASP A 162 -5.98 8.56 9.71
C ASP A 162 -5.74 7.45 10.76
N ILE A 163 -5.84 6.17 10.37
CA ILE A 163 -5.51 5.03 11.24
C ILE A 163 -4.04 5.09 11.66
N ALA A 164 -3.13 5.24 10.70
CA ALA A 164 -1.70 5.29 10.95
C ALA A 164 -1.33 6.41 11.94
N ALA A 165 -1.87 7.61 11.71
CA ALA A 165 -1.65 8.75 12.59
C ALA A 165 -2.22 8.55 13.99
N TYR A 166 -3.40 7.95 14.13
CA TYR A 166 -4.05 7.75 15.42
C TYR A 166 -3.34 6.70 16.28
N PHE A 167 -2.93 5.59 15.67
CA PHE A 167 -2.32 4.46 16.38
C PHE A 167 -0.78 4.49 16.37
N GLY A 168 -0.16 5.51 15.79
CA GLY A 168 1.29 5.64 15.76
C GLY A 168 2.00 4.58 14.91
N VAL A 169 1.33 4.04 13.88
CA VAL A 169 1.94 3.09 12.94
C VAL A 169 2.26 3.73 11.60
N LEU A 170 3.13 3.09 10.83
CA LEU A 170 3.50 3.55 9.51
C LEU A 170 2.41 3.20 8.48
N PRO A 171 1.95 4.16 7.66
CA PRO A 171 0.88 3.92 6.69
C PRO A 171 1.33 3.09 5.48
N HIS A 172 2.63 3.01 5.21
CA HIS A 172 3.22 2.45 3.99
C HIS A 172 2.69 1.06 3.64
N VAL A 173 2.72 0.14 4.60
CA VAL A 173 2.23 -1.25 4.41
C VAL A 173 0.72 -1.28 4.22
N GLY A 174 -0.04 -0.43 4.91
CA GLY A 174 -1.49 -0.30 4.70
C GLY A 174 -1.84 0.22 3.32
N LEU A 175 -1.03 1.15 2.79
CA LEU A 175 -1.20 1.69 1.44
C LEU A 175 -0.87 0.66 0.36
N VAL A 176 0.12 -0.21 0.59
CA VAL A 176 0.39 -1.38 -0.27
C VAL A 176 -0.77 -2.38 -0.19
N ALA A 177 -1.22 -2.70 1.02
CA ALA A 177 -2.31 -3.65 1.25
C ALA A 177 -3.64 -3.22 0.60
N CYS A 178 -3.89 -1.91 0.46
CA CYS A 178 -5.06 -1.36 -0.23
C CYS A 178 -4.85 -1.11 -1.74
N GLY A 179 -3.66 -1.45 -2.28
CA GLY A 179 -3.33 -1.28 -3.70
C GLY A 179 -3.07 0.16 -4.15
N TYR A 180 -2.80 1.09 -3.23
CA TYR A 180 -2.37 2.46 -3.58
C TYR A 180 -0.89 2.54 -3.92
N LEU A 181 -0.10 1.63 -3.33
CA LEU A 181 1.32 1.47 -3.55
C LEU A 181 1.62 0.02 -3.93
N THR A 182 2.76 -0.21 -4.56
CA THR A 182 3.37 -1.53 -4.74
C THR A 182 4.42 -1.77 -3.66
N LEU A 183 4.85 -3.02 -3.50
CA LEU A 183 6.01 -3.35 -2.67
C LEU A 183 7.28 -2.59 -3.09
N SER A 184 7.45 -2.38 -4.41
CA SER A 184 8.58 -1.59 -4.94
C SER A 184 8.52 -0.10 -4.55
N ASP A 185 7.34 0.50 -4.42
CA ASP A 185 7.20 1.89 -3.95
C ASP A 185 7.68 2.07 -2.49
N ILE A 186 7.79 0.97 -1.73
CA ILE A 186 8.27 0.96 -0.34
C ILE A 186 9.65 0.28 -0.20
N GLY A 187 10.39 0.14 -1.30
CA GLY A 187 11.78 -0.34 -1.30
C GLY A 187 11.96 -1.85 -1.53
N VAL A 188 10.88 -2.63 -1.64
CA VAL A 188 10.95 -4.06 -1.94
C VAL A 188 10.87 -4.26 -3.46
N LEU A 189 12.03 -4.14 -4.12
CA LEU A 189 12.12 -4.14 -5.59
C LEU A 189 11.91 -5.54 -6.21
N ASP A 190 12.38 -6.58 -5.53
CA ASP A 190 12.30 -7.96 -5.94
C ASP A 190 11.88 -8.79 -4.72
N VAL A 191 10.65 -9.31 -4.74
CA VAL A 191 10.07 -10.05 -3.61
C VAL A 191 10.82 -11.35 -3.34
N PRO A 192 11.12 -12.21 -4.34
CA PRO A 192 12.01 -13.35 -4.17
C PRO A 192 13.34 -13.01 -3.48
N ASP A 193 14.08 -12.03 -4.00
CA ASP A 193 15.39 -11.65 -3.42
C ASP A 193 15.23 -11.07 -2.01
N ALA A 194 14.17 -10.30 -1.76
CA ALA A 194 13.86 -9.80 -0.42
C ALA A 194 13.55 -10.95 0.55
N LEU A 195 12.75 -11.94 0.15
CA LEU A 195 12.44 -13.12 0.94
C LEU A 195 13.70 -13.96 1.20
N ALA A 196 14.57 -14.14 0.20
CA ALA A 196 15.84 -14.87 0.31
C ALA A 196 16.79 -14.30 1.39
N ARG A 197 16.67 -13.00 1.69
CA ARG A 197 17.47 -12.33 2.73
C ARG A 197 16.86 -12.43 4.14
N VAL A 198 15.61 -12.84 4.26
CA VAL A 198 14.96 -13.06 5.55
C VAL A 198 15.37 -14.43 6.12
N GLY A 199 15.70 -14.49 7.41
CA GLY A 199 16.06 -15.74 8.09
C GLY A 199 14.91 -16.75 8.15
N ASP A 200 15.25 -18.05 8.11
CA ASP A 200 14.27 -19.15 8.16
C ASP A 200 13.35 -19.02 9.40
N GLU A 201 13.90 -18.61 10.54
CA GLU A 201 13.18 -18.42 11.79
C GLU A 201 12.09 -17.35 11.71
N VAL A 202 12.34 -16.25 11.01
CA VAL A 202 11.37 -15.17 10.82
C VAL A 202 10.27 -15.62 9.86
N LEU A 203 10.62 -16.27 8.76
CA LEU A 203 9.65 -16.79 7.79
C LEU A 203 8.75 -17.86 8.41
N LEU A 204 9.31 -18.75 9.23
CA LEU A 204 8.56 -19.77 9.96
C LEU A 204 7.63 -19.16 11.02
N ALA A 205 8.11 -18.19 11.80
CA ALA A 205 7.28 -17.46 12.76
C ALA A 205 6.11 -16.75 12.06
N GLU A 206 6.35 -16.19 10.87
CA GLU A 206 5.31 -15.55 10.08
C GLU A 206 4.27 -16.56 9.56
N LEU A 207 4.69 -17.75 9.12
CA LEU A 207 3.76 -18.83 8.75
C LEU A 207 2.98 -19.35 9.94
N GLU A 208 3.62 -19.52 11.10
CA GLU A 208 2.97 -19.99 12.33
C GLU A 208 1.90 -19.00 12.79
N ALA A 209 2.22 -17.70 12.80
CA ALA A 209 1.26 -16.64 13.08
C ALA A 209 0.05 -16.68 12.12
N ARG A 210 0.25 -17.22 10.91
CA ARG A 210 -0.75 -17.32 9.83
C ARG A 210 -1.30 -18.73 9.63
N GLN A 211 -1.05 -19.68 10.54
CA GLN A 211 -1.37 -21.10 10.36
C GLN A 211 -2.83 -21.35 9.96
N LYS A 212 -3.79 -20.63 10.56
CA LYS A 212 -5.22 -20.75 10.22
C LYS A 212 -5.54 -20.33 8.79
N VAL A 213 -4.83 -19.33 8.26
CA VAL A 213 -5.01 -18.84 6.88
C VAL A 213 -4.35 -19.82 5.91
N PHE A 214 -3.15 -20.28 6.23
CA PHE A 214 -2.42 -21.26 5.44
C PHE A 214 -3.19 -22.60 5.32
N LEU A 215 -3.75 -23.11 6.41
CA LEU A 215 -4.55 -24.33 6.39
C LEU A 215 -5.85 -24.19 5.58
N LYS A 216 -6.50 -23.01 5.61
CA LYS A 216 -7.67 -22.73 4.76
C LYS A 216 -7.32 -22.73 3.27
N PHE A 217 -6.16 -22.18 2.92
CA PHE A 217 -5.67 -22.20 1.54
C PHE A 217 -5.45 -23.64 1.06
N LEU A 218 -4.76 -24.48 1.85
CA LEU A 218 -4.54 -25.89 1.53
C LEU A 218 -5.83 -26.71 1.45
N ALA A 219 -6.86 -26.34 2.21
CA ALA A 219 -8.15 -27.01 2.21
C ALA A 219 -9.03 -26.70 0.98
N GLY A 220 -8.65 -25.72 0.14
CA GLY A 220 -9.37 -25.38 -1.08
C GLY A 220 -10.77 -24.81 -0.83
N SER A 221 -10.83 -23.65 -0.15
CA SER A 221 -12.06 -22.87 0.18
C SER A 221 -13.04 -23.54 1.15
#